data_AF-A0A8T4A7S6-F1
#
_entry.id   AF-A0A8T4A7S6-F1
#
_cell.length_a   1.000
_cell.length_b   1.000
_cell.length_c   1.000
_cell.angle_alpha   90.00
_cell.angle_beta   90.00
_cell.angle_gamma   90.00
#
_symmetry.space_group_name_H-M   'P 1'
#
loop_
_entity.id
_entity.type
_entity.pdbx_description
1 polymer ?
#
loop_
_entity_poly.entity_id
_entity_poly.type
_entity_poly.pdbx_seq_one_letter_code
_entity_poly.pdbx_strand_id
1 'polypeptide(L)'
;MVYHFFSKWKETESEVFSIRKELVDIERHYKLRITLWERIWRSRSEHELDFHSAKKLLKLYRAAKHIELYETVIEKLRKISSIGLLNAQEVTQFYDLSVRLLEKATEENQRANAVLQEIIAGKLPEAASLYAIQDLLKDESEFFKIEDEKFKKAEETFLLKKEPGPRLGTYQPIVRAIMSGDVVFKDKSLWVGSKSIQGLTVVHNKLILKGDHYTSLQNARWIQGDVYVKPSRQDPYSYFVERGKLGGVNQRSVQKLLGISAAEAVVGLEIEIFPEQLYIRVQPHLPIKFAIANLEPNQVRKVVQKATAVAA
;
A
#
# COMPACT_ATOMS: atom_id res chain seq x y z
N MET A 1 17.91 16.73 -0.41
CA MET A 1 17.01 15.93 0.45
C MET A 1 16.16 14.89 -0.29
N VAL A 2 16.30 14.69 -1.61
CA VAL A 2 15.53 13.68 -2.38
C VAL A 2 16.34 12.38 -2.62
N TYR A 3 17.67 12.45 -2.61
CA TYR A 3 18.55 11.27 -2.59
C TYR A 3 18.31 10.37 -1.36
N HIS A 4 17.78 10.96 -0.28
CA HIS A 4 17.43 10.26 0.95
C HIS A 4 16.11 9.49 0.87
N PHE A 5 15.24 9.78 -0.10
CA PHE A 5 13.97 9.08 -0.28
C PHE A 5 14.21 7.70 -0.91
N PHE A 6 14.77 7.65 -2.11
CA PHE A 6 14.91 6.41 -2.87
C PHE A 6 15.89 5.42 -2.23
N SER A 7 16.94 5.93 -1.57
CA SER A 7 17.85 5.09 -0.77
C SER A 7 17.12 4.46 0.43
N LYS A 8 16.32 5.24 1.15
CA LYS A 8 15.54 4.76 2.32
C LYS A 8 14.40 3.82 1.90
N TRP A 9 13.77 4.00 0.74
CA TRP A 9 12.75 3.06 0.26
C TRP A 9 13.33 1.66 0.02
N LYS A 10 14.50 1.56 -0.62
CA LYS A 10 15.20 0.28 -0.80
C LYS A 10 15.51 -0.42 0.54
N GLU A 11 15.78 0.34 1.59
CA GLU A 11 16.01 -0.17 2.96
C GLU A 11 14.70 -0.57 3.67
N THR A 12 13.55 -0.06 3.22
CA THR A 12 12.26 -0.18 3.93
C THR A 12 11.27 -1.09 3.22
N GLU A 13 11.48 -1.41 1.94
CA GLU A 13 10.69 -2.37 1.19
C GLU A 13 10.62 -3.73 1.92
N SER A 14 11.75 -4.20 2.47
CA SER A 14 11.79 -5.42 3.30
C SER A 14 11.00 -5.28 4.61
N GLU A 15 10.98 -4.08 5.20
CA GLU A 15 10.21 -3.80 6.42
C GLU A 15 8.70 -3.84 6.11
N VAL A 16 8.25 -3.24 5.01
CA VAL A 16 6.85 -3.30 4.56
C VAL A 16 6.42 -4.74 4.26
N PHE A 17 7.25 -5.51 3.56
CA PHE A 17 6.92 -6.91 3.26
C PHE A 17 6.90 -7.81 4.49
N SER A 18 7.74 -7.53 5.48
CA SER A 18 7.78 -8.31 6.70
C SER A 18 6.61 -7.96 7.63
N ILE A 19 6.07 -6.74 7.64
CA ILE A 19 4.84 -6.42 8.39
C ILE A 19 3.71 -7.40 8.07
N ARG A 20 3.48 -7.72 6.79
CA ARG A 20 2.44 -8.70 6.42
C ARG A 20 2.65 -10.07 7.06
N LYS A 21 3.89 -10.54 7.06
CA LYS A 21 4.24 -11.83 7.66
C LYS A 21 3.97 -11.80 9.17
N GLU A 22 4.30 -10.67 9.81
CA GLU A 22 4.14 -10.50 11.25
C GLU A 22 2.67 -10.45 11.64
N LEU A 23 1.81 -9.82 10.82
CA LEU A 23 0.36 -9.82 10.99
C LEU A 23 -0.25 -11.21 10.82
N VAL A 24 0.21 -11.99 9.84
CA VAL A 24 -0.23 -13.39 9.67
C VAL A 24 0.16 -14.24 10.88
N ASP A 25 1.34 -14.01 11.46
CA ASP A 25 1.76 -14.69 12.67
C ASP A 25 0.94 -14.23 13.90
N ILE A 26 0.61 -12.94 14.02
CA ILE A 26 -0.31 -12.40 15.03
C ILE A 26 -1.68 -13.09 14.95
N GLU A 27 -2.28 -13.17 13.76
CA GLU A 27 -3.59 -13.80 13.54
C GLU A 27 -3.55 -15.29 13.91
N ARG A 28 -2.46 -15.99 13.56
CA ARG A 28 -2.26 -17.40 13.95
C ARG A 28 -2.22 -17.56 15.47
N HIS A 29 -1.50 -16.67 16.17
CA HIS A 29 -1.43 -16.66 17.63
C HIS A 29 -2.79 -16.36 18.27
N TYR A 30 -3.54 -15.40 17.73
CA TYR A 30 -4.90 -15.10 18.15
C TYR A 30 -5.84 -16.32 18.03
N LYS A 31 -5.89 -16.97 16.86
CA LYS A 31 -6.73 -18.18 16.63
C LYS A 31 -6.41 -19.30 17.61
N LEU A 32 -5.12 -19.51 17.89
CA LEU A 32 -4.69 -20.51 18.86
C LEU A 32 -5.14 -20.17 20.29
N ARG A 33 -5.02 -18.90 20.71
CA ARG A 33 -5.48 -18.45 22.04
C ARG A 33 -6.98 -18.63 22.20
N ILE A 34 -7.78 -18.17 21.23
CA ILE A 34 -9.24 -18.34 21.21
C ILE A 34 -9.62 -19.82 21.37
N THR A 35 -9.01 -20.70 20.58
CA THR A 35 -9.34 -22.14 20.61
C THR A 35 -9.09 -22.75 21.99
N LEU A 36 -8.03 -22.32 22.68
CA LEU A 36 -7.70 -22.81 24.03
C LEU A 36 -8.64 -22.22 25.09
N TRP A 37 -9.00 -20.94 24.97
CA TRP A 37 -9.98 -20.31 25.85
C TRP A 37 -11.36 -20.92 25.70
N GLU A 38 -11.81 -21.21 24.49
CA GLU A 38 -13.10 -21.87 24.23
C GLU A 38 -13.21 -23.22 24.94
N ARG A 39 -12.12 -23.99 24.98
CA ARG A 39 -12.08 -25.25 25.74
C ARG A 39 -12.24 -25.01 27.23
N ILE A 40 -11.49 -24.05 27.78
CA ILE A 40 -11.58 -23.67 29.20
C ILE A 40 -13.00 -23.19 29.56
N TRP A 41 -13.63 -22.38 28.71
CA TRP A 41 -14.99 -21.89 28.93
C TRP A 41 -16.03 -23.01 28.91
N ARG A 42 -15.92 -23.97 27.96
CA ARG A 42 -16.81 -25.14 27.90
C ARG A 42 -16.66 -26.03 29.13
N SER A 43 -15.43 -26.39 29.48
CA SER A 43 -15.20 -27.22 30.68
C SER A 43 -15.73 -26.55 31.94
N ARG A 44 -15.58 -25.22 32.09
CA ARG A 44 -16.18 -24.50 33.23
C ARG A 44 -17.71 -24.61 33.26
N SER A 45 -18.38 -24.52 32.12
CA SER A 45 -19.84 -24.67 32.06
C SER A 45 -20.32 -26.06 32.49
N GLU A 46 -19.45 -27.06 32.34
CA GLU A 46 -19.64 -28.45 32.79
C GLU A 46 -19.13 -28.67 34.25
N HIS A 47 -18.66 -27.61 34.92
CA HIS A 47 -18.05 -27.63 36.26
C HIS A 47 -16.73 -28.43 36.34
N GLU A 48 -16.04 -28.56 35.21
CA GLU A 48 -14.74 -29.21 35.08
C GLU A 48 -13.61 -28.21 34.81
N LEU A 49 -12.37 -28.60 35.10
CA LEU A 49 -11.17 -27.80 34.84
C LEU A 49 -10.34 -28.41 33.69
N ASP A 50 -10.16 -27.66 32.61
CA ASP A 50 -9.25 -28.05 31.51
C ASP A 50 -7.80 -27.60 31.82
N PHE A 51 -7.12 -28.39 32.65
CA PHE A 51 -5.73 -28.16 33.02
C PHE A 51 -4.77 -28.22 31.82
N HIS A 52 -5.09 -29.02 30.79
CA HIS A 52 -4.22 -29.17 29.64
C HIS A 52 -4.20 -27.89 28.80
N SER A 53 -5.38 -27.38 28.46
CA SER A 53 -5.51 -26.11 27.74
C SER A 53 -4.97 -24.96 28.58
N ALA A 54 -5.23 -24.93 29.89
CA ALA A 54 -4.70 -23.89 30.77
C ALA A 54 -3.17 -23.86 30.82
N LYS A 55 -2.50 -25.01 30.95
CA LYS A 55 -1.02 -25.09 30.93
C LYS A 55 -0.44 -24.65 29.59
N LYS A 56 -1.06 -25.08 28.48
CA LYS A 56 -0.62 -24.71 27.13
C LYS A 56 -0.78 -23.22 26.88
N LEU A 57 -1.90 -22.65 27.30
CA LEU A 57 -2.21 -21.24 27.15
C LEU A 57 -1.30 -20.38 28.04
N LEU A 58 -1.03 -20.80 29.28
CA LEU A 58 -0.08 -20.13 30.16
C LEU A 58 1.32 -20.06 29.54
N LYS A 59 1.77 -21.14 28.88
CA LYS A 59 3.05 -21.15 28.16
C LYS A 59 3.06 -20.12 27.03
N LEU A 60 1.96 -19.95 26.30
CA LEU A 60 1.84 -18.96 25.23
C LEU A 60 1.90 -17.52 25.76
N TYR A 61 1.19 -17.24 26.86
CA TYR A 61 1.19 -15.91 27.51
C TYR A 61 2.54 -15.56 28.13
N ARG A 62 3.20 -16.51 28.80
CA ARG A 62 4.56 -16.33 29.34
C ARG A 62 5.61 -16.08 28.26
N ALA A 63 5.46 -16.71 27.09
CA ALA A 63 6.34 -16.46 25.95
C ALA A 63 6.11 -15.06 25.34
N ALA A 64 5.01 -14.37 25.66
CA ALA A 64 4.65 -13.02 25.22
C ALA A 64 4.75 -12.78 23.70
N LYS A 65 4.74 -13.84 22.88
CA LYS A 65 5.10 -13.74 21.46
C LYS A 65 4.20 -12.80 20.66
N HIS A 66 2.92 -12.76 21.01
CA HIS A 66 1.94 -11.87 20.40
C HIS A 66 2.22 -10.39 20.70
N ILE A 67 2.71 -10.06 21.90
CA ILE A 67 3.16 -8.70 22.28
C ILE A 67 4.39 -8.31 21.46
N GLU A 68 5.41 -9.18 21.43
CA GLU A 68 6.64 -8.93 20.66
C GLU A 68 6.36 -8.65 19.17
N LEU A 69 5.38 -9.38 18.59
CA LEU A 69 4.98 -9.19 17.20
C LEU A 69 4.35 -7.81 16.97
N TYR A 70 3.47 -7.35 17.89
CA TYR A 70 2.90 -5.99 17.80
C TYR A 70 3.98 -4.90 17.96
N GLU A 71 4.91 -5.06 18.89
CA GLU A 71 6.05 -4.14 19.06
C GLU A 71 6.89 -4.07 17.78
N THR A 72 7.16 -5.22 17.17
CA THR A 72 7.89 -5.32 15.90
C THR A 72 7.17 -4.56 14.78
N VAL A 73 5.84 -4.74 14.65
CA VAL A 73 5.04 -4.02 13.65
C VAL A 73 5.09 -2.51 13.90
N ILE A 74 4.93 -2.07 15.15
CA ILE A 74 4.98 -0.64 15.53
C ILE A 74 6.34 -0.03 15.20
N GLU A 75 7.45 -0.73 15.47
CA GLU A 75 8.79 -0.26 15.16
C GLU A 75 8.97 -0.07 13.64
N LYS A 76 8.52 -1.05 12.85
CA LYS A 76 8.58 -1.00 11.39
C LYS A 76 7.72 0.14 10.84
N LEU A 77 6.52 0.33 11.37
CA LEU A 77 5.65 1.46 10.99
C LEU A 77 6.26 2.81 11.35
N ARG A 78 6.92 2.92 12.51
CA ARG A 78 7.66 4.12 12.89
C ARG A 78 8.77 4.40 11.89
N LYS A 79 9.57 3.40 11.52
CA LYS A 79 10.61 3.51 10.48
C LYS A 79 9.99 3.98 9.15
N ILE A 80 8.92 3.34 8.69
CA ILE A 80 8.19 3.69 7.46
C ILE A 80 7.69 5.13 7.49
N SER A 81 7.04 5.56 8.58
CA SER A 81 6.48 6.91 8.74
C SER A 81 7.57 7.99 8.67
N SER A 82 8.78 7.71 9.15
CA SER A 82 9.90 8.64 9.15
C SER A 82 10.43 9.01 7.75
N ILE A 83 10.03 8.26 6.73
CA ILE A 83 10.49 8.45 5.35
C ILE A 83 9.59 9.46 4.61
N GLY A 84 8.40 9.75 5.15
CA GLY A 84 7.52 10.82 4.64
C GLY A 84 6.90 10.54 3.26
N LEU A 85 6.79 9.27 2.88
CA LEU A 85 6.48 8.85 1.50
C LEU A 85 5.01 8.65 1.22
N LEU A 86 4.22 8.48 2.25
CA LEU A 86 2.90 7.88 2.14
C LEU A 86 1.84 8.92 2.41
N ASN A 87 0.60 8.56 2.09
CA ASN A 87 -0.55 9.23 2.67
C ASN A 87 -0.44 9.13 4.20
N ALA A 88 0.09 10.17 4.83
CA ALA A 88 0.43 10.19 6.24
C ALA A 88 -0.76 9.78 7.10
N GLN A 89 -1.98 10.04 6.64
CA GLN A 89 -3.21 9.67 7.33
C GLN A 89 -3.41 8.15 7.45
N GLU A 90 -3.17 7.38 6.40
CA GLU A 90 -3.39 5.92 6.41
C GLU A 90 -2.35 5.18 7.25
N VAL A 91 -1.09 5.59 7.13
CA VAL A 91 0.01 5.05 7.94
C VAL A 91 -0.18 5.38 9.42
N THR A 92 -0.59 6.61 9.72
CA THR A 92 -0.85 7.04 11.10
C THR A 92 -2.04 6.28 11.67
N GLN A 93 -3.12 6.11 10.90
CA GLN A 93 -4.26 5.28 11.34
C GLN A 93 -3.86 3.84 11.63
N PHE A 94 -2.97 3.25 10.83
CA PHE A 94 -2.50 1.89 11.02
C PHE A 94 -1.50 1.78 12.19
N TYR A 95 -0.66 2.80 12.39
CA TYR A 95 0.20 2.94 13.56
C TYR A 95 -0.63 3.01 14.85
N ASP A 96 -1.60 3.91 14.91
CA ASP A 96 -2.48 4.10 16.06
C ASP A 96 -3.27 2.82 16.37
N LEU A 97 -3.72 2.11 15.34
CA LEU A 97 -4.35 0.80 15.49
C LEU A 97 -3.39 -0.23 16.12
N SER A 98 -2.17 -0.32 15.60
CA SER A 98 -1.16 -1.25 16.12
C SER A 98 -0.80 -0.96 17.58
N VAL A 99 -0.69 0.32 17.95
CA VAL A 99 -0.44 0.76 19.33
C VAL A 99 -1.59 0.33 20.26
N ARG A 100 -2.84 0.56 19.87
CA ARG A 100 -4.01 0.11 20.65
C ARG A 100 -4.05 -1.41 20.82
N LEU A 101 -3.66 -2.16 19.80
CA LEU A 101 -3.59 -3.63 19.88
C LEU A 101 -2.50 -4.10 20.83
N LEU A 102 -1.34 -3.43 20.85
CA LEU A 102 -0.29 -3.69 21.83
C LEU A 102 -0.77 -3.45 23.27
N GLU A 103 -1.47 -2.34 23.51
CA GLU A 103 -2.04 -2.02 24.83
C GLU A 103 -3.01 -3.13 25.29
N LYS A 104 -3.93 -3.54 24.42
CA LYS A 104 -4.90 -4.61 24.73
C LYS A 104 -4.25 -5.98 24.94
N ALA A 105 -3.30 -6.34 24.09
CA ALA A 105 -2.53 -7.58 24.23
C ALA A 105 -1.78 -7.63 25.57
N THR A 106 -1.25 -6.49 26.02
CA THR A 106 -0.57 -6.37 27.31
C THR A 106 -1.53 -6.56 28.47
N GLU A 107 -2.69 -5.91 28.42
CA GLU A 107 -3.74 -6.05 29.44
C GLU A 107 -4.28 -7.49 29.51
N GLU A 108 -4.58 -8.08 28.35
CA GLU A 108 -5.05 -9.46 28.25
C GLU A 108 -4.02 -10.43 28.83
N ASN A 109 -2.73 -10.27 28.50
CA ASN A 109 -1.67 -11.12 29.01
C ASN A 109 -1.59 -11.07 30.54
N GLN A 110 -1.72 -9.90 31.15
CA GLN A 110 -1.74 -9.75 32.62
C GLN A 110 -2.94 -10.49 33.24
N ARG A 111 -4.15 -10.24 32.73
CA ARG A 111 -5.39 -10.86 33.24
C ARG A 111 -5.41 -12.38 33.02
N ALA A 112 -4.99 -12.83 31.84
CA ALA A 112 -4.92 -14.24 31.49
C ALA A 112 -3.94 -15.01 32.37
N ASN A 113 -2.76 -14.47 32.65
CA ASN A 113 -1.80 -15.13 33.54
C ASN A 113 -2.39 -15.38 34.92
N ALA A 114 -3.09 -14.41 35.50
CA ALA A 114 -3.72 -14.56 36.82
C ALA A 114 -4.77 -15.69 36.82
N VAL A 115 -5.72 -15.64 35.87
CA VAL A 115 -6.79 -16.64 35.73
C VAL A 115 -6.23 -18.04 35.48
N LEU A 116 -5.19 -18.16 34.65
CA LEU A 116 -4.58 -19.46 34.34
C LEU A 116 -3.82 -20.05 35.53
N GLN A 117 -3.20 -19.23 36.39
CA GLN A 117 -2.60 -19.71 37.63
C GLN A 117 -3.66 -20.27 38.58
N GLU A 118 -4.83 -19.62 38.69
CA GLU A 118 -5.94 -20.10 39.51
C GLU A 118 -6.43 -21.47 39.03
N ILE A 119 -6.69 -21.61 37.73
CA ILE A 119 -7.11 -22.88 37.12
C ILE A 119 -6.08 -23.98 37.40
N ILE A 120 -4.79 -23.69 37.20
CA ILE A 120 -3.71 -24.68 37.42
C ILE A 120 -3.59 -25.06 38.90
N ALA A 121 -3.90 -24.13 39.82
CA ALA A 121 -3.98 -24.39 41.25
C ALA A 121 -5.25 -25.15 41.68
N GLY A 122 -6.10 -25.54 40.72
CA GLY A 122 -7.34 -26.29 40.98
C GLY A 122 -8.52 -25.43 41.40
N LYS A 123 -8.43 -24.11 41.24
CA LYS A 123 -9.53 -23.18 41.56
C LYS A 123 -10.36 -22.91 40.32
N LEU A 124 -11.69 -22.90 40.50
CA LEU A 124 -12.60 -22.41 39.46
C LEU A 124 -12.48 -20.89 39.38
N PRO A 125 -12.14 -20.33 38.22
CA PRO A 125 -12.02 -18.89 38.05
C PRO A 125 -13.39 -18.21 38.10
N GLU A 126 -13.40 -16.98 38.62
CA GLU A 126 -14.60 -16.15 38.66
C GLU A 126 -15.14 -15.86 37.25
N ALA A 127 -16.47 -15.79 37.14
CA ALA A 127 -17.13 -15.51 35.86
C ALA A 127 -16.68 -14.18 35.26
N ALA A 128 -16.61 -13.14 36.11
CA ALA A 128 -16.23 -11.80 35.72
C ALA A 128 -14.82 -11.75 35.09
N SER A 129 -13.87 -12.49 35.65
CA SER A 129 -12.50 -12.57 35.13
C SER A 129 -12.43 -13.20 33.75
N LEU A 130 -13.26 -14.22 33.49
CA LEU A 130 -13.34 -14.84 32.17
C LEU A 130 -14.05 -13.96 31.14
N TYR A 131 -15.10 -13.24 31.54
CA TYR A 131 -15.76 -12.27 30.67
C TYR A 131 -14.83 -11.11 30.30
N ALA A 132 -14.03 -10.60 31.25
CA ALA A 132 -13.05 -9.57 30.96
C ALA A 132 -12.01 -10.02 29.91
N ILE A 133 -11.57 -11.28 29.94
CA ILE A 133 -10.69 -11.83 28.91
C ILE A 133 -11.42 -12.00 27.58
N GLN A 134 -12.68 -12.46 27.62
CA GLN A 134 -13.51 -12.62 26.44
C GLN A 134 -13.76 -11.29 25.71
N ASP A 135 -14.00 -10.19 26.45
CA ASP A 135 -14.21 -8.86 25.89
C ASP A 135 -12.94 -8.35 25.19
N LEU A 136 -11.76 -8.54 25.80
CA LEU A 136 -10.48 -8.17 25.19
C LEU A 136 -10.22 -8.94 23.88
N LEU A 137 -10.53 -10.24 23.86
CA LEU A 137 -10.41 -11.08 22.67
C LEU A 137 -11.43 -10.71 21.59
N LYS A 138 -12.66 -10.35 21.98
CA LYS A 138 -13.70 -9.90 21.05
C LYS A 138 -13.30 -8.59 20.38
N ASP A 139 -12.77 -7.65 21.15
CA ASP A 139 -12.24 -6.40 20.64
C ASP A 139 -11.13 -6.66 19.63
N GLU A 140 -10.16 -7.54 19.94
CA GLU A 140 -9.10 -7.97 19.01
C GLU A 140 -9.70 -8.55 17.71
N SER A 141 -10.78 -9.33 17.79
CA SER A 141 -11.50 -9.87 16.63
C SER A 141 -12.14 -8.80 15.74
N GLU A 142 -12.74 -7.78 16.34
CA GLU A 142 -13.35 -6.67 15.63
C GLU A 142 -12.27 -5.81 14.98
N PHE A 143 -11.11 -5.69 15.63
CA PHE A 143 -9.95 -5.05 15.04
C PHE A 143 -9.42 -5.79 13.83
N PHE A 144 -9.26 -7.13 13.85
CA PHE A 144 -8.79 -7.84 12.64
C PHE A 144 -9.70 -7.61 11.43
N LYS A 145 -11.01 -7.42 11.63
CA LYS A 145 -11.92 -7.07 10.52
C LYS A 145 -11.68 -5.66 9.97
N ILE A 146 -11.53 -4.67 10.86
CA ILE A 146 -11.25 -3.27 10.48
C ILE A 146 -9.82 -3.13 9.92
N GLU A 147 -8.89 -3.91 10.46
CA GLU A 147 -7.50 -3.99 10.07
C GLU A 147 -7.37 -4.59 8.68
N ASP A 148 -8.01 -5.71 8.36
CA ASP A 148 -7.93 -6.31 7.03
C ASP A 148 -8.38 -5.31 5.94
N GLU A 149 -9.38 -4.47 6.20
CA GLU A 149 -9.79 -3.41 5.27
C GLU A 149 -8.75 -2.27 5.15
N LYS A 150 -8.20 -1.80 6.26
CA LYS A 150 -7.22 -0.70 6.27
C LYS A 150 -5.83 -1.14 5.82
N PHE A 151 -5.38 -2.30 6.29
CA PHE A 151 -4.14 -2.96 5.91
C PHE A 151 -4.16 -3.34 4.45
N LYS A 152 -5.29 -3.81 3.88
CA LYS A 152 -5.37 -4.05 2.45
C LYS A 152 -5.24 -2.77 1.63
N LYS A 153 -5.90 -1.67 2.03
CA LYS A 153 -5.73 -0.36 1.38
C LYS A 153 -4.32 0.17 1.50
N ALA A 154 -3.75 0.06 2.69
CA ALA A 154 -2.35 0.32 2.96
C ALA A 154 -1.49 -0.54 2.03
N GLU A 155 -1.63 -1.86 2.01
CA GLU A 155 -0.87 -2.80 1.18
C GLU A 155 -1.00 -2.47 -0.32
N GLU A 156 -2.20 -2.13 -0.78
CA GLU A 156 -2.46 -1.68 -2.15
C GLU A 156 -1.69 -0.39 -2.48
N THR A 157 -1.65 0.56 -1.54
CA THR A 157 -0.91 1.83 -1.62
C THR A 157 0.60 1.62 -1.48
N PHE A 158 1.01 0.73 -0.58
CA PHE A 158 2.38 0.45 -0.19
C PHE A 158 3.12 -0.39 -1.22
N LEU A 159 2.43 -1.35 -1.82
CA LEU A 159 3.08 -2.42 -2.55
C LEU A 159 2.83 -2.41 -4.04
N LEU A 160 1.78 -1.77 -4.57
CA LEU A 160 1.31 -1.87 -5.98
C LEU A 160 1.88 -3.11 -6.68
N LYS A 161 1.69 -4.27 -6.04
CA LYS A 161 2.51 -5.45 -6.31
C LYS A 161 2.02 -6.19 -7.56
N LYS A 162 0.80 -5.85 -7.96
CA LYS A 162 0.18 -6.26 -9.20
C LYS A 162 -0.13 -5.01 -9.99
N GLU A 163 0.49 -4.92 -11.15
CA GLU A 163 0.02 -4.10 -12.26
C GLU A 163 -1.52 -4.14 -12.30
N PRO A 164 -2.23 -3.01 -12.12
CA PRO A 164 -3.68 -3.01 -12.23
C PRO A 164 -4.03 -3.41 -13.68
N GLY A 165 -4.80 -4.48 -13.85
CA GLY A 165 -5.23 -4.91 -15.18
C GLY A 165 -4.16 -5.67 -16.00
N PRO A 166 -4.29 -5.70 -17.34
CA PRO A 166 -3.40 -6.47 -18.22
C PRO A 166 -1.94 -5.98 -18.13
N ARG A 167 -0.98 -6.87 -18.42
CA ARG A 167 0.45 -6.55 -18.35
C ARG A 167 0.78 -5.36 -19.24
N LEU A 168 1.49 -4.35 -18.71
CA LEU A 168 2.01 -3.20 -19.47
C LEU A 168 3.12 -3.58 -20.48
N GLY A 169 3.54 -4.85 -20.49
CA GLY A 169 4.54 -5.37 -21.41
C GLY A 169 5.95 -4.88 -21.05
N THR A 170 6.39 -3.78 -21.67
CA THR A 170 7.78 -3.27 -21.57
C THR A 170 7.92 -2.00 -20.73
N TYR A 171 6.85 -1.54 -20.11
CA TYR A 171 6.97 -0.51 -19.08
C TYR A 171 7.46 -1.15 -17.79
N GLN A 172 8.29 -0.42 -17.05
CA GLN A 172 8.74 -0.79 -15.72
C GLN A 172 8.34 0.27 -14.69
N PRO A 173 8.01 -0.11 -13.44
CA PRO A 173 7.76 0.86 -12.39
C PRO A 173 8.94 1.83 -12.23
N ILE A 174 8.68 3.14 -12.09
CA ILE A 174 9.73 4.15 -11.94
C ILE A 174 10.60 3.86 -10.71
N VAL A 175 9.99 3.36 -9.62
CA VAL A 175 10.69 2.98 -8.39
C VAL A 175 11.71 1.89 -8.70
N ARG A 176 11.32 0.86 -9.46
CA ARG A 176 12.22 -0.22 -9.88
C ARG A 176 13.34 0.30 -10.78
N ALA A 177 13.03 1.15 -11.75
CA ALA A 177 14.01 1.74 -12.65
C ALA A 177 15.05 2.61 -11.92
N ILE A 178 14.64 3.30 -10.86
CA ILE A 178 15.56 4.06 -10.02
C ILE A 178 16.45 3.12 -9.20
N MET A 179 15.87 2.07 -8.62
CA MET A 179 16.60 1.10 -7.80
C MET A 179 17.62 0.28 -8.60
N SER A 180 17.35 -0.03 -9.86
CA SER A 180 18.29 -0.70 -10.78
C SER A 180 19.39 0.24 -11.30
N GLY A 181 19.23 1.55 -11.12
CA GLY A 181 20.14 2.56 -11.66
C GLY A 181 19.85 2.94 -13.13
N ASP A 182 18.79 2.40 -13.73
CA ASP A 182 18.35 2.77 -15.09
C ASP A 182 17.88 4.23 -15.15
N VAL A 183 17.32 4.72 -14.03
CA VAL A 183 16.95 6.11 -13.82
C VAL A 183 17.73 6.69 -12.65
N VAL A 184 18.39 7.81 -12.87
CA VAL A 184 19.18 8.51 -11.84
C VAL A 184 18.46 9.79 -11.45
N PHE A 185 18.37 10.04 -10.14
CA PHE A 185 17.86 11.29 -9.61
C PHE A 185 18.99 12.31 -9.42
N LYS A 186 18.89 13.48 -10.06
CA LYS A 186 19.86 14.57 -9.97
C LYS A 186 19.16 15.93 -10.05
N ASP A 187 19.43 16.81 -9.07
CA ASP A 187 18.96 18.20 -9.04
C ASP A 187 17.44 18.38 -9.24
N LYS A 188 16.62 17.55 -8.58
CA LYS A 188 15.13 17.50 -8.70
C LYS A 188 14.60 16.94 -10.03
N SER A 189 15.48 16.53 -10.92
CA SER A 189 15.16 15.90 -12.20
C SER A 189 15.52 14.41 -12.18
N LEU A 190 14.81 13.64 -13.00
CA LEU A 190 15.14 12.25 -13.27
C LEU A 190 15.89 12.17 -14.60
N TRP A 191 16.84 11.25 -14.69
CA TRP A 191 17.74 11.08 -15.82
C TRP A 191 17.78 9.62 -16.25
N VAL A 192 17.87 9.35 -17.55
CA VAL A 192 18.15 8.04 -18.12
C VAL A 192 19.49 8.14 -18.82
N GLY A 193 20.52 7.49 -18.28
CA GLY A 193 21.90 7.68 -18.73
C GLY A 193 22.29 9.16 -18.71
N SER A 194 22.61 9.73 -19.87
CA SER A 194 22.98 11.15 -20.02
C SER A 194 21.81 12.08 -20.38
N LYS A 195 20.57 11.58 -20.45
CA LYS A 195 19.39 12.37 -20.85
C LYS A 195 18.48 12.67 -19.66
N SER A 196 18.15 13.93 -19.44
CA SER A 196 17.09 14.30 -18.50
C SER A 196 15.73 13.87 -19.05
N ILE A 197 14.89 13.28 -18.19
CA ILE A 197 13.48 13.02 -18.48
C ILE A 197 12.74 14.36 -18.49
N GLN A 198 12.27 14.82 -19.66
CA GLN A 198 11.60 16.12 -19.74
C GLN A 198 10.19 16.03 -19.16
N GLY A 199 9.78 17.09 -18.45
CA GLY A 199 8.43 17.19 -17.90
C GLY A 199 8.18 16.39 -16.62
N LEU A 200 9.14 15.60 -16.14
CA LEU A 200 9.01 14.87 -14.87
C LEU A 200 9.90 15.51 -13.79
N THR A 201 9.29 15.98 -12.72
CA THR A 201 10.00 16.62 -11.60
C THR A 201 9.58 16.00 -10.27
N VAL A 202 10.52 15.93 -9.33
CA VAL A 202 10.25 15.39 -7.99
C VAL A 202 10.01 16.54 -7.02
N VAL A 203 8.84 16.54 -6.37
CA VAL A 203 8.46 17.53 -5.36
C VAL A 203 8.04 16.78 -4.09
N HIS A 204 8.90 16.84 -3.07
CA HIS A 204 8.76 16.06 -1.83
C HIS A 204 8.64 14.56 -2.11
N ASN A 205 7.50 13.95 -1.76
CA ASN A 205 7.17 12.55 -1.98
C ASN A 205 6.33 12.31 -3.25
N LYS A 206 6.08 13.35 -4.06
CA LYS A 206 5.26 13.27 -5.26
C LYS A 206 6.07 13.56 -6.52
N LEU A 207 5.56 13.05 -7.63
CA LEU A 207 6.04 13.34 -8.97
C LEU A 207 5.06 14.27 -9.65
N ILE A 208 5.58 15.37 -10.20
CA ILE A 208 4.83 16.23 -11.10
C ILE A 208 5.23 15.85 -12.53
N LEU A 209 4.29 15.29 -13.27
CA LEU A 209 4.45 14.98 -14.70
C LEU A 209 3.72 16.04 -15.54
N LYS A 210 4.45 16.61 -16.49
CA LYS A 210 3.94 17.49 -17.55
C LYS A 210 4.15 16.79 -18.88
N GLY A 211 3.07 16.30 -19.47
CA GLY A 211 3.12 15.50 -20.69
C GLY A 211 1.88 15.65 -21.54
N ASP A 212 1.88 14.93 -22.66
CA ASP A 212 0.78 14.85 -23.58
C ASP A 212 0.10 13.48 -23.44
N HIS A 213 -1.20 13.51 -23.17
CA HIS A 213 -2.05 12.34 -23.02
C HIS A 213 -2.81 12.08 -24.32
N TYR A 214 -2.61 10.90 -24.90
CA TYR A 214 -3.29 10.47 -26.12
C TYR A 214 -4.46 9.55 -25.76
N THR A 215 -5.65 9.87 -26.29
CA THR A 215 -6.90 9.21 -25.89
C THR A 215 -7.99 9.37 -26.97
N SER A 216 -9.20 8.89 -26.72
CA SER A 216 -10.35 9.14 -27.62
C SER A 216 -10.76 10.61 -27.60
N LEU A 217 -11.39 11.10 -28.68
CA LEU A 217 -11.83 12.49 -28.77
C LEU A 217 -12.83 12.85 -27.68
N GLN A 218 -13.70 11.90 -27.33
CA GLN A 218 -14.67 12.07 -26.24
C GLN A 218 -13.97 12.25 -24.89
N ASN A 219 -13.00 11.38 -24.57
CA ASN A 219 -12.28 11.48 -23.30
C ASN A 219 -11.45 12.77 -23.24
N ALA A 220 -10.80 13.17 -24.33
CA ALA A 220 -10.07 14.43 -24.40
C ALA A 220 -10.96 15.66 -24.11
N ARG A 221 -12.19 15.68 -24.62
CA ARG A 221 -13.17 16.75 -24.34
C ARG A 221 -13.64 16.74 -22.89
N TRP A 222 -13.83 15.56 -22.31
CA TRP A 222 -14.21 15.38 -20.90
C TRP A 222 -13.13 15.87 -19.94
N ILE A 223 -11.88 15.50 -20.19
CA ILE A 223 -10.70 16.00 -19.46
C ILE A 223 -10.64 17.53 -19.50
N GLN A 224 -10.98 18.14 -20.64
CA GLN A 224 -11.00 19.59 -20.79
C GLN A 224 -12.17 20.27 -20.07
N GLY A 225 -13.29 19.57 -19.88
CA GLY A 225 -14.53 20.10 -19.28
C GLY A 225 -14.66 19.85 -17.78
N ASP A 226 -13.55 19.64 -17.06
CA ASP A 226 -13.46 19.34 -15.61
C ASP A 226 -14.17 18.06 -15.14
N VAL A 227 -14.62 17.21 -16.07
CA VAL A 227 -15.22 15.90 -15.78
C VAL A 227 -14.28 14.83 -16.33
N TYR A 228 -13.15 14.59 -15.68
CA TYR A 228 -12.24 13.50 -16.06
C TYR A 228 -12.98 12.16 -15.95
N VAL A 229 -12.96 11.34 -17.01
CA VAL A 229 -13.50 9.98 -16.94
C VAL A 229 -12.40 9.01 -16.52
N LYS A 230 -12.65 8.38 -15.38
CA LYS A 230 -11.82 7.36 -14.73
C LYS A 230 -11.32 6.33 -15.77
N PRO A 231 -10.07 5.82 -15.64
CA PRO A 231 -9.57 4.76 -16.50
C PRO A 231 -10.54 3.57 -16.58
N SER A 232 -10.58 2.89 -17.72
CA SER A 232 -11.46 1.74 -17.91
C SER A 232 -11.10 0.63 -16.92
N ARG A 233 -12.09 -0.15 -16.47
CA ARG A 233 -11.82 -1.37 -15.69
C ARG A 233 -10.97 -2.39 -16.45
N GLN A 234 -10.93 -2.31 -17.78
CA GLN A 234 -10.16 -3.21 -18.65
C GLN A 234 -8.72 -2.73 -18.90
N ASP A 235 -8.50 -1.41 -18.94
CA ASP A 235 -7.17 -0.79 -19.06
C ASP A 235 -7.12 0.39 -18.08
N PRO A 236 -6.57 0.17 -16.87
CA PRO A 236 -6.58 1.16 -15.81
C PRO A 236 -5.44 2.16 -15.91
N TYR A 237 -4.74 2.19 -17.05
CA TYR A 237 -3.59 3.06 -17.27
C TYR A 237 -3.93 4.29 -18.09
N SER A 238 -3.37 5.43 -17.69
CA SER A 238 -3.31 6.63 -18.52
C SER A 238 -1.92 6.77 -19.11
N TYR A 239 -1.82 6.82 -20.44
CA TYR A 239 -0.56 6.83 -21.16
C TYR A 239 -0.16 8.25 -21.56
N PHE A 240 1.10 8.59 -21.33
CA PHE A 240 1.66 9.91 -21.61
C PHE A 240 2.99 9.80 -22.33
N VAL A 241 3.36 10.88 -22.97
CA VAL A 241 4.69 11.11 -23.54
C VAL A 241 5.14 12.53 -23.20
N GLU A 242 6.44 12.75 -23.22
CA GLU A 242 7.04 14.08 -23.15
C GLU A 242 6.36 15.03 -24.16
N ARG A 243 6.05 16.26 -23.71
CA ARG A 243 5.26 17.23 -24.48
C ARG A 243 5.86 17.50 -25.86
N GLY A 244 5.00 17.49 -26.87
CA GLY A 244 5.33 17.80 -28.27
C GLY A 244 6.16 16.75 -29.00
N LYS A 245 6.62 15.66 -28.35
CA LYS A 245 7.52 14.69 -28.98
C LYS A 245 6.87 13.81 -30.05
N LEU A 246 5.54 13.69 -30.03
CA LEU A 246 4.78 12.98 -31.06
C LEU A 246 3.92 13.93 -31.90
N GLY A 247 4.27 15.22 -31.94
CA GLY A 247 3.63 16.19 -32.83
C GLY A 247 3.77 15.79 -34.30
N GLY A 248 2.66 15.76 -35.05
CA GLY A 248 2.64 15.38 -36.46
C GLY A 248 2.73 13.87 -36.74
N VAL A 249 2.83 13.02 -35.71
CA VAL A 249 2.80 11.56 -35.86
C VAL A 249 1.34 11.12 -36.07
N ASN A 250 1.09 10.25 -37.06
CA ASN A 250 -0.26 9.74 -37.32
C ASN A 250 -0.79 8.84 -36.20
N GLN A 251 -2.12 8.75 -36.10
CA GLN A 251 -2.85 8.04 -35.06
C GLN A 251 -2.38 6.59 -34.91
N ARG A 252 -2.26 5.84 -36.01
CA ARG A 252 -1.86 4.42 -35.97
C ARG A 252 -0.46 4.22 -35.40
N SER A 253 0.45 5.14 -35.70
CA SER A 253 1.82 5.12 -35.18
C SER A 253 1.85 5.46 -33.69
N VAL A 254 1.05 6.43 -33.24
CA VAL A 254 0.91 6.74 -31.82
C VAL A 254 0.34 5.54 -31.05
N GLN A 255 -0.75 4.93 -31.53
CA GLN A 255 -1.35 3.73 -30.93
C GLN A 255 -0.32 2.62 -30.75
N LYS A 256 0.44 2.31 -31.81
CA LYS A 256 1.50 1.28 -31.76
C LYS A 256 2.64 1.65 -30.81
N LEU A 257 3.06 2.92 -30.77
CA LEU A 257 4.17 3.36 -29.94
C LEU A 257 3.81 3.31 -28.44
N LEU A 258 2.62 3.75 -28.08
CA LEU A 258 2.15 3.81 -26.69
C LEU A 258 1.56 2.49 -26.21
N GLY A 259 1.06 1.65 -27.12
CA GLY A 259 0.36 0.41 -26.82
C GLY A 259 -1.11 0.62 -26.47
N ILE A 260 -1.75 1.65 -27.02
CA ILE A 260 -3.11 2.07 -26.68
C ILE A 260 -4.11 1.78 -27.80
N SER A 261 -5.36 1.55 -27.43
CA SER A 261 -6.45 1.27 -28.38
C SER A 261 -6.94 2.51 -29.13
N ALA A 262 -6.90 3.70 -28.51
CA ALA A 262 -7.40 4.95 -29.08
C ALA A 262 -6.39 6.09 -28.91
N ALA A 263 -6.14 6.83 -30.01
CA ALA A 263 -5.26 8.00 -30.02
C ALA A 263 -5.81 9.08 -30.96
N GLU A 264 -7.12 9.32 -30.90
CA GLU A 264 -7.84 10.26 -31.78
C GLU A 264 -7.54 11.72 -31.42
N ALA A 265 -7.25 11.98 -30.15
CA ALA A 265 -6.97 13.32 -29.63
C ALA A 265 -5.83 13.31 -28.63
N VAL A 266 -5.20 14.48 -28.49
CA VAL A 266 -4.13 14.75 -27.53
C VAL A 266 -4.53 15.92 -26.62
N VAL A 267 -4.29 15.77 -25.32
CA VAL A 267 -4.47 16.80 -24.29
C VAL A 267 -3.17 16.94 -23.50
N GLY A 268 -2.69 18.18 -23.34
CA GLY A 268 -1.51 18.44 -22.51
C GLY A 268 -1.91 18.60 -21.06
N LEU A 269 -1.38 17.77 -20.17
CA LEU A 269 -1.70 17.79 -18.73
C LEU A 269 -0.47 18.09 -17.87
N GLU A 270 -0.74 18.66 -16.69
CA GLU A 270 0.15 18.64 -15.53
C GLU A 270 -0.57 17.88 -14.42
N ILE A 271 0.07 16.83 -13.93
CA ILE A 271 -0.50 15.91 -12.94
C ILE A 271 0.47 15.70 -11.78
N GLU A 272 -0.08 15.39 -10.63
CA GLU A 272 0.64 15.13 -9.38
C GLU A 272 0.28 13.73 -8.87
N ILE A 273 1.26 12.84 -8.93
CA ILE A 273 1.09 11.41 -8.63
C ILE A 273 2.15 10.95 -7.64
N PHE A 274 1.92 9.80 -7.03
CA PHE A 274 2.96 9.16 -6.25
C PHE A 274 3.86 8.27 -7.13
N PRO A 275 5.14 8.06 -6.77
CA PRO A 275 6.08 7.24 -7.54
C PRO A 275 5.57 5.83 -7.87
N GLU A 276 4.86 5.18 -6.96
CA GLU A 276 4.29 3.84 -7.14
C GLU A 276 3.27 3.76 -8.28
N GLN A 277 2.61 4.87 -8.63
CA GLN A 277 1.63 4.91 -9.73
C GLN A 277 2.30 5.03 -11.11
N LEU A 278 3.57 5.44 -11.18
CA LEU A 278 4.23 5.77 -12.44
C LEU A 278 5.06 4.61 -12.98
N TYR A 279 4.76 4.24 -14.22
CA TYR A 279 5.52 3.28 -15.01
C TYR A 279 6.18 4.02 -16.18
N ILE A 280 7.40 3.63 -16.51
CA ILE A 280 8.17 4.23 -17.59
C ILE A 280 8.60 3.17 -18.60
N ARG A 281 8.62 3.55 -19.87
CA ARG A 281 9.25 2.78 -20.93
C ARG A 281 10.32 3.61 -21.59
N VAL A 282 11.55 3.14 -21.43
CA VAL A 282 12.75 3.74 -22.00
C VAL A 282 13.16 2.94 -23.22
N GLN A 283 13.34 3.62 -24.35
CA GLN A 283 13.87 3.01 -25.57
C GLN A 283 14.95 3.92 -26.17
N PRO A 284 16.05 3.36 -26.70
CA PRO A 284 17.05 4.15 -27.40
C PRO A 284 16.41 4.99 -28.52
N HIS A 285 16.77 6.26 -28.58
CA HIS A 285 16.33 7.22 -29.62
C HIS A 285 14.83 7.53 -29.72
N LEU A 286 14.00 7.02 -28.81
CA LEU A 286 12.57 7.32 -28.76
C LEU A 286 12.22 8.22 -27.57
N PRO A 287 11.09 8.95 -27.64
CA PRO A 287 10.57 9.70 -26.50
C PRO A 287 10.31 8.79 -25.30
N ILE A 288 10.50 9.32 -24.09
CA ILE A 288 10.15 8.59 -22.88
C ILE A 288 8.63 8.52 -22.78
N LYS A 289 8.13 7.30 -22.55
CA LYS A 289 6.71 7.02 -22.43
C LYS A 289 6.41 6.72 -20.97
N PHE A 290 5.26 7.19 -20.52
CA PHE A 290 4.78 7.01 -19.17
C PHE A 290 3.42 6.29 -19.21
N ALA A 291 3.18 5.43 -18.25
CA ALA A 291 1.86 4.88 -17.97
C ALA A 291 1.56 5.10 -16.48
N ILE A 292 0.35 5.53 -16.17
CA ILE A 292 -0.05 5.90 -14.82
C ILE A 292 -1.22 5.05 -14.38
N ALA A 293 -0.99 4.25 -13.35
CA ALA A 293 -1.98 3.38 -12.76
C ALA A 293 -3.05 4.19 -12.01
N ASN A 294 -4.32 3.95 -12.34
CA ASN A 294 -5.49 4.48 -11.63
C ASN A 294 -5.42 6.00 -11.41
N LEU A 295 -5.11 6.77 -12.46
CA LEU A 295 -5.08 8.23 -12.38
C LEU A 295 -6.45 8.76 -11.92
N GLU A 296 -6.50 9.42 -10.77
CA GLU A 296 -7.72 10.01 -10.20
C GLU A 296 -7.87 11.49 -10.60
N PRO A 297 -9.10 12.03 -10.71
CA PRO A 297 -9.34 13.41 -11.16
C PRO A 297 -8.62 14.49 -10.34
N ASN A 298 -8.57 14.32 -9.02
CA ASN A 298 -7.90 15.24 -8.09
C ASN A 298 -6.38 15.29 -8.26
N GLN A 299 -5.79 14.36 -9.03
CA GLN A 299 -4.37 14.34 -9.35
C GLN A 299 -4.04 15.19 -10.59
N VAL A 300 -5.04 15.63 -11.36
CA VAL A 300 -4.85 16.55 -12.48
C VAL A 300 -4.79 17.98 -11.95
N ARG A 301 -3.59 18.58 -11.93
CA ARG A 301 -3.41 19.96 -11.45
C ARG A 301 -3.89 20.99 -12.46
N LYS A 302 -3.61 20.75 -13.75
CA LYS A 302 -3.89 21.72 -14.81
C LYS A 302 -3.97 21.06 -16.19
N VAL A 303 -4.96 21.49 -16.98
CA VAL A 303 -4.96 21.29 -18.44
C VAL A 303 -4.10 22.40 -19.07
N VAL A 304 -2.94 22.02 -19.58
CA VAL A 304 -1.95 22.94 -20.15
C VAL A 304 -2.20 23.18 -21.63
N GLN A 305 -2.77 22.20 -22.34
CA GLN A 305 -3.17 22.31 -23.73
C GLN A 305 -4.53 21.63 -23.93
N LYS A 306 -5.45 22.35 -24.59
CA LYS A 306 -6.79 21.86 -24.94
C LYS A 306 -6.72 20.68 -25.90
N ALA A 307 -7.81 19.92 -25.97
CA ALA A 307 -7.92 18.77 -26.87
C ALA A 307 -7.67 19.18 -28.32
N THR A 308 -6.72 18.49 -28.97
CA THR A 308 -6.40 18.64 -30.39
C THR A 308 -6.50 17.28 -31.06
N ALA A 309 -7.09 17.24 -32.26
CA ALA A 309 -7.15 16.00 -33.04
C ALA A 309 -5.74 15.56 -33.46
N VAL A 310 -5.48 14.26 -33.41
CA VAL A 310 -4.25 13.65 -33.93
C VAL A 310 -4.41 13.49 -35.45
N ALA A 311 -3.31 13.66 -36.19
CA ALA A 311 -3.32 13.43 -37.63
C ALA A 311 -3.76 11.99 -37.93
N ALA A 312 -4.65 11.82 -38.92
CA ALA A 312 -5.14 10.51 -39.35
C ALA A 312 -4.00 9.62 -39.86
#